data_AF-A0A5Q4ZHE8-F1
#
_entry.id   AF-A0A5Q4ZHE8-F1
#
_cell.length_a   1.000
_cell.length_b   1.000
_cell.length_c   1.000
_cell.angle_alpha   90.00
_cell.angle_beta   90.00
_cell.angle_gamma   90.00
#
_symmetry.space_group_name_H-M   'P 1'
#
loop_
_entity.id
_entity.type
_entity.pdbx_description
1 polymer ?
#
loop_
_entity_poly.entity_id
_entity_poly.type
_entity_poly.pdbx_seq_one_letter_code
_entity_poly.pdbx_strand_id
1 'polypeptide(L)'
;MGATVLTGKKAGAFQTTDGEWMFALFERTYEKNCYPHIDHWSAIAFGRYADVMRRVFRHASSCEGGMLQSRAGYIKPENYIGTWRSLLTKPFRLPEQKIRLEVSKSFRAAIPEASIEDVRSSLSAAGFAERVDEVVGGQAELSLHGDASLLETIYGESGALSAWRVLSEHDCSSVPVAGDLKLPSRDSSAMDRMPAVRCYKIDDENRLLSFDEQPWDNGGWQYSAIGSFITDVAYPIEMEAPGFAKGAIPAYRQLLTNAGPLPGETVINVTRQPEGVEDYCARVADELAGYLGRADGEGRAPERFSFRFGDVPAEPRGSAMYKLCNLRSQQVTWTLPQDAASTQPVQEVPYTDLAQMILELG
;
A
#
# COMPACT_ATOMS: atom_id res chain seq x y z
N MET A 1 7.87 7.25 -18.39
CA MET A 1 7.21 6.34 -17.42
C MET A 1 6.57 5.19 -18.19
N GLY A 2 6.83 3.96 -17.75
CA GLY A 2 6.15 2.76 -18.28
C GLY A 2 4.74 2.63 -17.73
N ALA A 3 3.88 1.92 -18.43
CA ALA A 3 2.55 1.56 -17.97
C ALA A 3 2.28 0.10 -18.31
N THR A 4 1.84 -0.66 -17.33
CA THR A 4 1.34 -2.01 -17.53
C THR A 4 -0.08 -1.93 -18.09
N VAL A 5 -0.30 -2.57 -19.24
CA VAL A 5 -1.62 -2.64 -19.88
C VAL A 5 -2.26 -3.98 -19.57
N LEU A 6 -3.38 -3.93 -18.86
CA LEU A 6 -4.21 -5.07 -18.52
C LEU A 6 -5.15 -5.43 -19.68
N THR A 7 -5.15 -6.71 -20.07
CA THR A 7 -5.92 -7.26 -21.18
C THR A 7 -6.77 -8.47 -20.81
N GLY A 8 -6.67 -8.96 -19.58
CA GLY A 8 -7.45 -10.10 -19.08
C GLY A 8 -7.33 -10.27 -17.57
N LYS A 9 -8.35 -10.86 -16.96
CA LYS A 9 -8.37 -11.25 -15.55
C LYS A 9 -9.03 -12.62 -15.41
N LYS A 10 -8.54 -13.45 -14.48
CA LYS A 10 -9.16 -14.73 -14.10
C LYS A 10 -8.98 -14.95 -12.60
N ALA A 11 -9.97 -15.54 -11.95
CA ALA A 11 -9.88 -15.99 -10.56
C ALA A 11 -10.05 -17.51 -10.52
N GLY A 12 -9.15 -18.19 -9.85
CA GLY A 12 -9.25 -19.60 -9.47
C GLY A 12 -9.56 -19.73 -7.98
N ALA A 13 -10.26 -20.79 -7.58
CA ALA A 13 -10.49 -21.09 -6.17
C ALA A 13 -10.60 -22.59 -5.90
N PHE A 14 -10.28 -22.98 -4.67
CA PHE A 14 -10.43 -24.32 -4.13
C PHE A 14 -10.68 -24.28 -2.62
N GLN A 15 -11.17 -25.38 -2.05
CA GLN A 15 -11.24 -25.56 -0.60
C GLN A 15 -10.01 -26.34 -0.14
N THR A 16 -9.38 -25.84 0.91
CA THR A 16 -8.38 -26.57 1.68
C THR A 16 -8.98 -27.81 2.35
N THR A 17 -8.14 -28.68 2.88
CA THR A 17 -8.57 -29.85 3.67
C THR A 17 -9.43 -29.48 4.87
N ASP A 18 -9.25 -28.26 5.39
CA ASP A 18 -9.96 -27.74 6.57
C ASP A 18 -11.29 -27.05 6.19
N GLY A 19 -11.64 -27.02 4.89
CA GLY A 19 -12.86 -26.42 4.37
C GLY A 19 -12.78 -24.93 4.06
N GLU A 20 -11.67 -24.27 4.41
CA GLU A 20 -11.42 -22.86 4.10
C GLU A 20 -11.18 -22.64 2.61
N TRP A 21 -11.66 -21.51 2.08
CA TRP A 21 -11.49 -21.14 0.67
C TRP A 21 -10.17 -20.40 0.42
N MET A 22 -9.44 -20.88 -0.57
CA MET A 22 -8.23 -20.26 -1.12
C MET A 22 -8.47 -19.80 -2.56
N PHE A 23 -7.79 -18.74 -2.95
CA PHE A 23 -7.93 -18.10 -4.24
C PHE A 23 -6.57 -17.92 -4.91
N ALA A 24 -6.56 -17.99 -6.24
CA ALA A 24 -5.44 -17.57 -7.07
C ALA A 24 -5.95 -16.56 -8.11
N LEU A 25 -5.31 -15.40 -8.21
CA LEU A 25 -5.69 -14.33 -9.14
C LEU A 25 -4.68 -14.23 -10.27
N PHE A 26 -5.16 -14.14 -11.50
CA PHE A 26 -4.33 -14.07 -12.69
C PHE A 26 -4.68 -12.84 -13.52
N GLU A 27 -3.64 -12.13 -13.98
CA GLU A 27 -3.78 -11.01 -14.91
C GLU A 27 -3.05 -11.31 -16.21
N ARG A 28 -3.65 -10.89 -17.33
CA ARG A 28 -2.97 -10.86 -18.62
C ARG A 28 -2.51 -9.44 -18.90
N THR A 29 -1.21 -9.24 -19.05
CA THR A 29 -0.63 -7.90 -19.17
C THR A 29 0.49 -7.82 -20.20
N TYR A 30 0.76 -6.62 -20.70
CA TYR A 30 1.99 -6.27 -21.40
C TYR A 30 2.49 -4.89 -20.96
N GLU A 31 3.77 -4.59 -21.15
CA GLU A 31 4.33 -3.26 -20.89
C GLU A 31 4.13 -2.36 -22.13
N LYS A 32 3.52 -1.20 -21.94
CA LYS A 32 3.12 -0.27 -23.01
C LYS A 32 4.30 0.21 -23.87
N ASN A 33 5.50 0.24 -23.31
CA ASN A 33 6.71 0.69 -24.02
C ASN A 33 7.52 -0.45 -24.63
N CYS A 34 7.09 -1.72 -24.52
CA CYS A 34 7.83 -2.88 -25.00
C CYS A 34 7.19 -3.45 -26.28
N TYR A 35 7.86 -3.30 -27.42
CA TYR A 35 7.38 -3.81 -28.72
C TYR A 35 8.07 -5.13 -29.11
N PRO A 36 7.34 -6.07 -29.76
CA PRO A 36 5.90 -6.07 -30.00
C PRO A 36 5.10 -6.26 -28.71
N HIS A 37 3.92 -5.64 -28.58
CA HIS A 37 3.02 -5.72 -27.41
C HIS A 37 2.45 -7.15 -27.22
N ILE A 38 3.29 -8.09 -26.81
CA ILE A 38 2.91 -9.48 -26.54
C ILE A 38 2.46 -9.55 -25.09
N ASP A 39 1.18 -9.88 -24.88
CA ASP A 39 0.64 -10.08 -23.54
C ASP A 39 0.89 -11.49 -23.03
N HIS A 40 0.99 -11.61 -21.71
CA HIS A 40 1.19 -12.88 -21.02
C HIS A 40 0.35 -12.91 -19.75
N TRP A 41 -0.11 -14.11 -19.39
CA TRP A 41 -0.76 -14.35 -18.11
C TRP A 41 0.28 -14.49 -17.00
N SER A 42 -0.04 -13.96 -15.82
CA SER A 42 0.77 -14.10 -14.62
C SER A 42 -0.14 -14.21 -13.40
N ALA A 43 0.20 -15.07 -12.45
CA ALA A 43 -0.48 -15.12 -11.16
C ALA A 43 0.00 -13.94 -10.30
N ILE A 44 -0.92 -13.08 -9.91
CA ILE A 44 -0.63 -11.85 -9.15
C ILE A 44 -0.85 -12.02 -7.65
N ALA A 45 -1.71 -12.96 -7.23
CA ALA A 45 -2.06 -13.18 -5.83
C ALA A 45 -2.41 -14.65 -5.57
N PHE A 46 -2.14 -15.11 -4.36
CA PHE A 46 -2.52 -16.42 -3.84
C PHE A 46 -2.82 -16.31 -2.35
N GLY A 47 -3.84 -17.03 -1.86
CA GLY A 47 -4.18 -17.08 -0.44
C GLY A 47 -5.67 -16.92 -0.17
N ARG A 48 -6.01 -16.58 1.07
CA ARG A 48 -7.41 -16.33 1.48
C ARG A 48 -7.96 -15.04 0.89
N TYR A 49 -9.29 -14.86 1.01
CA TYR A 49 -10.00 -13.71 0.45
C TYR A 49 -9.38 -12.36 0.85
N ALA A 50 -9.08 -12.17 2.14
CA ALA A 50 -8.50 -10.92 2.63
C ALA A 50 -7.11 -10.63 2.02
N ASP A 51 -6.29 -11.66 1.83
CA ASP A 51 -4.93 -11.55 1.30
C ASP A 51 -4.94 -11.23 -0.19
N VAL A 52 -5.75 -11.95 -0.97
CA VAL A 52 -5.87 -11.66 -2.41
C VAL A 52 -6.52 -10.30 -2.65
N MET A 53 -7.46 -9.87 -1.80
CA MET A 53 -8.02 -8.52 -1.87
C MET A 53 -6.99 -7.45 -1.48
N ARG A 54 -6.09 -7.71 -0.53
CA ARG A 54 -4.99 -6.77 -0.21
C ARG A 54 -4.13 -6.50 -1.42
N ARG A 55 -3.75 -7.56 -2.16
CA ARG A 55 -3.02 -7.43 -3.44
C ARG A 55 -3.82 -6.63 -4.47
N VAL A 56 -5.12 -6.90 -4.59
CA VAL A 56 -6.01 -6.15 -5.50
C VAL A 56 -6.01 -4.66 -5.18
N PHE A 57 -6.12 -4.29 -3.91
CA PHE A 57 -6.09 -2.88 -3.49
C PHE A 57 -4.73 -2.22 -3.74
N ARG A 58 -3.63 -2.95 -3.50
CA ARG A 58 -2.27 -2.48 -3.86
C ARG A 58 -2.11 -2.26 -5.36
N HIS A 59 -2.67 -3.13 -6.21
CA HIS A 59 -2.64 -2.92 -7.66
C HIS A 59 -3.59 -1.78 -8.09
N ALA A 60 -4.71 -1.60 -7.39
CA ALA A 60 -5.65 -0.53 -7.65
C ALA A 60 -5.06 0.86 -7.40
N SER A 61 -4.15 1.02 -6.43
CA SER A 61 -3.47 2.32 -6.21
C SER A 61 -2.64 2.74 -7.42
N SER A 62 -2.03 1.79 -8.13
CA SER A 62 -1.30 2.04 -9.40
C SER A 62 -2.19 2.53 -10.55
N CYS A 63 -3.52 2.41 -10.44
CA CYS A 63 -4.45 2.97 -11.42
C CYS A 63 -4.51 4.51 -11.37
N GLU A 64 -4.39 5.12 -10.18
CA GLU A 64 -4.46 6.60 -10.03
C GLU A 64 -3.30 7.31 -10.71
N GLY A 65 -2.07 6.81 -10.52
CA GLY A 65 -0.87 7.33 -11.18
C GLY A 65 -0.77 6.96 -12.66
N GLY A 66 -1.73 6.19 -13.19
CA GLY A 66 -1.73 5.76 -14.58
C GLY A 66 -0.70 4.68 -14.92
N MET A 67 -0.07 4.05 -13.93
CA MET A 67 0.88 2.95 -14.13
C MET A 67 0.19 1.65 -14.53
N LEU A 68 -1.08 1.47 -14.13
CA LEU A 68 -1.92 0.36 -14.56
C LEU A 68 -3.08 0.88 -15.44
N GLN A 69 -3.08 0.47 -16.70
CA GLN A 69 -4.04 0.92 -17.72
C GLN A 69 -4.76 -0.26 -18.37
N SER A 70 -5.83 0.03 -19.09
CA SER A 70 -6.45 -0.89 -20.05
C SER A 70 -5.98 -0.54 -21.46
N ARG A 71 -6.31 -1.38 -22.44
CA ARG A 71 -6.11 -1.03 -23.86
C ARG A 71 -6.83 0.26 -24.27
N ALA A 72 -7.91 0.61 -23.58
CA ALA A 72 -8.70 1.83 -23.81
C ALA A 72 -8.21 3.05 -23.02
N GLY A 73 -7.12 2.92 -22.25
CA GLY A 73 -6.57 4.00 -21.41
C GLY A 73 -6.81 3.77 -19.91
N TYR A 74 -6.92 4.88 -19.17
CA TYR A 74 -6.96 4.89 -17.70
C TYR A 74 -8.06 3.99 -17.11
N ILE A 75 -7.69 3.23 -16.08
CA ILE A 75 -8.62 2.46 -15.26
C ILE A 75 -8.86 3.28 -13.99
N LYS A 76 -10.10 3.33 -13.50
CA LYS A 76 -10.38 3.86 -12.16
C LYS A 76 -10.18 2.76 -11.12
N PRO A 77 -9.51 3.01 -9.98
CA PRO A 77 -9.28 1.98 -8.95
C PRO A 77 -10.56 1.29 -8.48
N GLU A 78 -11.65 2.05 -8.26
CA GLU A 78 -12.94 1.52 -7.83
C GLU A 78 -13.54 0.53 -8.85
N ASN A 79 -13.27 0.73 -10.15
CA ASN A 79 -13.69 -0.19 -11.20
C ASN A 79 -12.78 -1.43 -11.27
N TYR A 80 -11.47 -1.25 -11.03
CA TYR A 80 -10.53 -2.36 -10.95
C TYR A 80 -10.91 -3.32 -9.81
N ILE A 81 -11.13 -2.78 -8.60
CA ILE A 81 -11.58 -3.52 -7.42
C ILE A 81 -12.95 -4.16 -7.67
N GLY A 82 -13.91 -3.40 -8.21
CA GLY A 82 -15.25 -3.92 -8.52
C GLY A 82 -15.24 -5.10 -9.49
N THR A 83 -14.35 -5.07 -10.50
CA THR A 83 -14.18 -6.18 -11.44
C THR A 83 -13.67 -7.44 -10.74
N TRP A 84 -12.66 -7.29 -9.87
CA TRP A 84 -12.13 -8.42 -9.10
C TRP A 84 -13.15 -9.02 -8.14
N ARG A 85 -13.92 -8.19 -7.43
CA ARG A 85 -15.03 -8.68 -6.60
C ARG A 85 -16.01 -9.50 -7.43
N SER A 86 -16.39 -9.02 -8.61
CA SER A 86 -17.29 -9.76 -9.50
C SER A 86 -16.71 -11.12 -9.91
N LEU A 87 -15.43 -11.19 -10.27
CA LEU A 87 -14.77 -12.45 -10.64
C LEU A 87 -14.68 -13.42 -9.46
N LEU A 88 -14.40 -12.89 -8.27
CA LEU A 88 -14.32 -13.67 -7.04
C LEU A 88 -15.67 -14.26 -6.61
N THR A 89 -16.81 -13.68 -7.02
CA THR A 89 -18.13 -14.29 -6.75
C THR A 89 -18.38 -15.57 -7.56
N LYS A 90 -17.67 -15.76 -8.67
CA LYS A 90 -17.81 -16.91 -9.57
C LYS A 90 -16.43 -17.33 -10.11
N PRO A 91 -15.50 -17.74 -9.23
CA PRO A 91 -14.17 -18.13 -9.66
C PRO A 91 -14.23 -19.47 -10.40
N PHE A 92 -13.23 -19.76 -11.21
CA PHE A 92 -13.02 -21.07 -11.80
C PHE A 92 -12.46 -22.03 -10.75
N ARG A 93 -12.79 -23.31 -10.85
CA ARG A 93 -12.22 -24.34 -9.98
C ARG A 93 -10.73 -24.50 -10.28
N LEU A 94 -9.91 -24.41 -9.24
CA LEU A 94 -8.49 -24.75 -9.26
C LEU A 94 -8.35 -26.20 -8.75
N PRO A 95 -8.11 -27.18 -9.64
CA PRO A 95 -8.04 -28.59 -9.27
C PRO A 95 -6.81 -28.86 -8.39
N GLU A 96 -6.79 -30.04 -7.76
CA GLU A 96 -5.61 -30.49 -7.03
C GLU A 96 -4.42 -30.65 -7.98
N GLN A 97 -3.25 -30.19 -7.54
CA GLN A 97 -2.01 -30.22 -8.30
C GLN A 97 -0.84 -30.55 -7.40
N LYS A 98 0.15 -31.25 -7.97
CA LYS A 98 1.46 -31.44 -7.35
C LYS A 98 2.39 -30.33 -7.79
N ILE A 99 2.89 -29.57 -6.83
CA ILE A 99 3.82 -28.46 -7.01
C ILE A 99 5.20 -28.91 -6.56
N ARG A 100 6.12 -29.00 -7.52
CA ARG A 100 7.51 -29.32 -7.24
C ARG A 100 8.29 -28.04 -6.95
N LEU A 101 8.90 -27.98 -5.77
CA LEU A 101 9.72 -26.83 -5.36
C LEU A 101 11.18 -27.05 -5.76
N GLU A 102 11.52 -26.72 -7.01
CA GLU A 102 12.91 -26.73 -7.44
C GLU A 102 13.65 -25.47 -6.95
N VAL A 103 14.82 -25.68 -6.34
CA VAL A 103 15.78 -24.62 -6.04
C VAL A 103 16.82 -24.52 -7.15
N SER A 104 16.97 -23.33 -7.73
CA SER A 104 18.06 -23.07 -8.67
C SER A 104 18.40 -21.58 -8.80
N LYS A 105 19.47 -21.28 -9.54
CA LYS A 105 19.89 -19.90 -9.88
C LYS A 105 18.94 -19.18 -10.83
N SER A 106 17.97 -19.89 -11.41
CA SER A 106 17.05 -19.29 -12.38
C SER A 106 16.10 -18.31 -11.69
N PHE A 107 15.94 -17.12 -12.28
CA PHE A 107 14.90 -16.19 -11.85
C PHE A 107 13.50 -16.80 -11.96
N ARG A 108 13.29 -17.83 -12.80
CA ARG A 108 12.01 -18.53 -12.94
C ARG A 108 11.86 -19.78 -12.08
N ALA A 109 12.85 -20.09 -11.23
CA ALA A 109 12.75 -21.22 -10.31
C ALA A 109 11.57 -21.05 -9.35
N ALA A 110 11.04 -22.18 -8.85
CA ALA A 110 10.04 -22.16 -7.78
C ALA A 110 10.61 -21.43 -6.55
N ILE A 111 11.88 -21.70 -6.22
CA ILE A 111 12.64 -20.98 -5.20
C ILE A 111 14.01 -20.58 -5.78
N PRO A 112 14.26 -19.29 -6.06
CA PRO A 112 15.60 -18.83 -6.41
C PRO A 112 16.58 -19.01 -5.25
N GLU A 113 17.82 -19.42 -5.54
CA GLU A 113 18.89 -19.57 -4.52
C GLU A 113 19.06 -18.31 -3.66
N ALA A 114 18.92 -17.12 -4.26
CA ALA A 114 19.06 -15.84 -3.58
C ALA A 114 17.96 -15.55 -2.54
N SER A 115 16.84 -16.29 -2.58
CA SER A 115 15.69 -16.09 -1.69
C SER A 115 15.53 -17.21 -0.65
N ILE A 116 16.51 -18.13 -0.55
CA ILE A 116 16.45 -19.26 0.39
C ILE A 116 16.28 -18.78 1.83
N GLU A 117 17.05 -17.78 2.26
CA GLU A 117 17.01 -17.30 3.65
C GLU A 117 15.69 -16.55 3.97
N ASP A 118 15.11 -15.85 2.99
CA ASP A 118 13.78 -15.24 3.15
C ASP A 118 12.72 -16.33 3.31
N VAL A 119 12.76 -17.38 2.48
CA VAL A 119 11.84 -18.52 2.57
C VAL A 119 12.01 -19.27 3.89
N ARG A 120 13.26 -19.52 4.32
CA ARG A 120 13.59 -20.15 5.61
C ARG A 120 13.00 -19.35 6.77
N SER A 121 13.19 -18.04 6.75
CA SER A 121 12.69 -17.13 7.79
C SER A 121 11.17 -17.13 7.85
N SER A 122 10.49 -17.00 6.69
CA SER A 122 9.03 -17.01 6.62
C SER A 122 8.43 -18.34 7.10
N LEU A 123 8.98 -19.48 6.68
CA LEU A 123 8.49 -20.79 7.10
C LEU A 123 8.69 -21.02 8.60
N SER A 124 9.85 -20.64 9.14
CA SER A 124 10.14 -20.79 10.57
C SER A 124 9.20 -19.93 11.41
N ALA A 125 8.99 -18.67 11.03
CA ALA A 125 8.07 -17.76 11.70
C ALA A 125 6.61 -18.24 11.66
N ALA A 126 6.22 -18.94 10.59
CA ALA A 126 4.89 -19.52 10.43
C ALA A 126 4.72 -20.91 11.10
N GLY A 127 5.74 -21.42 11.80
CA GLY A 127 5.66 -22.71 12.51
C GLY A 127 5.94 -23.94 11.64
N PHE A 128 6.45 -23.77 10.42
CA PHE A 128 6.83 -24.86 9.52
C PHE A 128 8.32 -25.23 9.60
N ALA A 129 8.96 -25.00 10.76
CA ALA A 129 10.39 -25.23 10.96
C ALA A 129 10.85 -26.64 10.55
N GLU A 130 10.03 -27.67 10.81
CA GLU A 130 10.32 -29.06 10.47
C GLU A 130 10.33 -29.35 8.95
N ARG A 131 9.64 -28.52 8.15
CA ARG A 131 9.56 -28.66 6.68
C ARG A 131 10.60 -27.82 5.94
N VAL A 132 11.31 -26.94 6.63
CA VAL A 132 12.25 -25.98 6.01
C VAL A 132 13.29 -26.68 5.16
N ASP A 133 14.00 -27.67 5.71
CA ASP A 133 15.12 -28.30 5.01
C ASP A 133 14.67 -29.09 3.78
N GLU A 134 13.46 -29.68 3.81
CA GLU A 134 12.85 -30.33 2.65
C GLU A 134 12.54 -29.33 1.53
N VAL A 135 11.98 -28.17 1.89
CA VAL A 135 11.58 -27.11 0.95
C VAL A 135 12.80 -26.44 0.34
N VAL A 136 13.74 -25.97 1.17
CA VAL A 136 14.95 -25.25 0.70
C VAL A 136 15.97 -26.20 0.07
N GLY A 137 15.89 -27.51 0.35
CA GLY A 137 16.67 -28.55 -0.30
C GLY A 137 16.22 -28.87 -1.73
N GLY A 138 15.08 -28.33 -2.17
CA GLY A 138 14.62 -28.42 -3.56
C GLY A 138 13.98 -29.76 -3.94
N GLN A 139 13.60 -30.57 -2.95
CA GLN A 139 13.04 -31.91 -3.15
C GLN A 139 11.56 -32.01 -2.74
N ALA A 140 10.99 -30.95 -2.18
CA ALA A 140 9.59 -30.94 -1.77
C ALA A 140 8.65 -31.05 -2.97
N GLU A 141 7.71 -32.00 -2.89
CA GLU A 141 6.54 -32.09 -3.75
C GLU A 141 5.30 -31.86 -2.90
N LEU A 142 4.65 -30.73 -3.12
CA LEU A 142 3.54 -30.26 -2.30
C LEU A 142 2.20 -30.45 -3.02
N SER A 143 1.17 -30.79 -2.27
CA SER A 143 -0.22 -30.77 -2.70
C SER A 143 -0.75 -29.34 -2.65
N LEU A 144 -1.34 -28.85 -3.74
CA LEU A 144 -1.95 -27.52 -3.74
C LEU A 144 -3.04 -27.39 -2.67
N HIS A 145 -3.88 -28.43 -2.52
CA HIS A 145 -4.97 -28.43 -1.55
C HIS A 145 -4.51 -28.83 -0.15
N GLY A 146 -3.62 -29.82 -0.06
CA GLY A 146 -3.14 -30.37 1.22
C GLY A 146 -2.05 -29.55 1.92
N ASP A 147 -1.19 -28.87 1.16
CA ASP A 147 -0.10 -28.03 1.69
C ASP A 147 -0.38 -26.53 1.47
N ALA A 148 -1.66 -26.17 1.33
CA ALA A 148 -2.16 -24.83 1.05
C ALA A 148 -1.53 -23.74 1.93
N SER A 149 -1.49 -23.92 3.25
CA SER A 149 -0.95 -22.94 4.19
C SER A 149 0.57 -22.78 4.09
N LEU A 150 1.30 -23.87 3.78
CA LEU A 150 2.73 -23.82 3.52
C LEU A 150 2.98 -23.03 2.23
N LEU A 151 2.25 -23.33 1.16
CA LEU A 151 2.34 -22.60 -0.11
C LEU A 151 1.98 -21.12 0.04
N GLU A 152 0.96 -20.78 0.84
CA GLU A 152 0.57 -19.40 1.13
C GLU A 152 1.66 -18.65 1.90
N THR A 153 2.37 -19.33 2.81
CA THR A 153 3.51 -18.75 3.53
C THR A 153 4.65 -18.38 2.59
N ILE A 154 4.87 -19.16 1.53
CA ILE A 154 5.94 -18.90 0.55
C ILE A 154 5.49 -17.89 -0.50
N TYR A 155 4.29 -18.07 -1.07
CA TYR A 155 3.85 -17.42 -2.31
C TYR A 155 2.65 -16.48 -2.15
N GLY A 156 2.08 -16.39 -0.95
CA GLY A 156 0.92 -15.55 -0.64
C GLY A 156 1.28 -14.07 -0.50
N GLU A 157 0.34 -13.26 -0.03
CA GLU A 157 0.49 -11.81 -0.02
C GLU A 157 1.67 -11.31 0.85
N SER A 158 1.89 -11.95 1.98
CA SER A 158 3.02 -11.71 2.89
C SER A 158 4.18 -12.69 2.67
N GLY A 159 4.11 -13.50 1.62
CA GLY A 159 5.12 -14.50 1.30
C GLY A 159 6.41 -13.88 0.73
N ALA A 160 7.51 -14.63 0.85
CA ALA A 160 8.81 -14.22 0.34
C ALA A 160 8.84 -14.16 -1.20
N LEU A 161 7.97 -14.91 -1.86
CA LEU A 161 7.97 -15.10 -3.31
C LEU A 161 6.58 -14.83 -3.89
N SER A 162 6.52 -14.64 -5.22
CA SER A 162 5.25 -14.40 -5.93
C SER A 162 4.67 -15.68 -6.52
N ALA A 163 3.34 -15.79 -6.50
CA ALA A 163 2.58 -16.95 -6.96
C ALA A 163 2.85 -17.39 -8.42
N TRP A 164 3.20 -16.48 -9.33
CA TRP A 164 3.47 -16.81 -10.74
C TRP A 164 4.59 -17.84 -10.94
N ARG A 165 5.42 -18.07 -9.92
CA ARG A 165 6.49 -19.07 -9.92
C ARG A 165 5.96 -20.49 -9.94
N VAL A 166 4.78 -20.72 -9.36
CA VAL A 166 4.22 -22.07 -9.16
C VAL A 166 2.78 -22.20 -9.67
N LEU A 167 2.11 -21.10 -10.00
CA LEU A 167 0.76 -21.08 -10.54
C LEU A 167 0.70 -20.36 -11.90
N SER A 168 -0.08 -20.95 -12.79
CA SER A 168 -0.39 -20.47 -14.14
C SER A 168 -1.90 -20.39 -14.35
N GLU A 169 -2.34 -19.51 -15.25
CA GLU A 169 -3.76 -19.37 -15.60
C GLU A 169 -4.38 -20.68 -16.10
N HIS A 170 -3.55 -21.51 -16.75
CA HIS A 170 -3.92 -22.81 -17.32
C HIS A 170 -4.22 -23.86 -16.24
N ASP A 171 -3.81 -23.63 -14.99
CA ASP A 171 -4.12 -24.50 -13.87
C ASP A 171 -5.61 -24.44 -13.52
N CYS A 172 -6.26 -23.30 -13.77
CA CYS A 172 -7.69 -23.17 -13.56
C CYS A 172 -8.46 -23.96 -14.64
N SER A 173 -9.41 -24.79 -14.19
CA SER A 173 -10.34 -25.46 -15.08
C SER A 173 -11.29 -24.48 -15.79
N SER A 174 -12.08 -24.99 -16.74
CA SER A 174 -13.19 -24.24 -17.36
C SER A 174 -14.49 -24.27 -16.55
N VAL A 175 -14.50 -24.97 -15.41
CA VAL A 175 -15.70 -25.18 -14.57
C VAL A 175 -15.72 -24.14 -13.45
N PRO A 176 -16.76 -23.29 -13.35
CA PRO A 176 -16.93 -22.41 -12.20
C PRO A 176 -17.12 -23.19 -10.89
N VAL A 177 -16.68 -22.61 -9.78
CA VAL A 177 -17.01 -23.12 -8.45
C VAL A 177 -18.53 -23.06 -8.23
N ALA A 178 -19.13 -24.17 -7.79
CA ALA A 178 -20.55 -24.28 -7.49
C ALA A 178 -20.93 -23.42 -6.26
N GLY A 179 -22.22 -23.08 -6.12
CA GLY A 179 -22.76 -22.00 -5.29
C GLY A 179 -22.55 -22.05 -3.76
N ASP A 180 -21.62 -22.84 -3.25
CA ASP A 180 -21.28 -22.94 -1.82
C ASP A 180 -20.31 -21.84 -1.36
N LEU A 181 -19.65 -21.15 -2.31
CA LEU A 181 -18.77 -20.03 -2.00
C LEU A 181 -19.60 -18.82 -1.52
N LYS A 182 -19.46 -18.50 -0.23
CA LYS A 182 -20.07 -17.30 0.38
C LYS A 182 -19.01 -16.25 0.61
N LEU A 183 -19.04 -15.20 -0.22
CA LEU A 183 -18.22 -14.01 0.01
C LEU A 183 -19.01 -12.94 0.78
N PRO A 184 -18.32 -12.04 1.49
CA PRO A 184 -18.96 -10.92 2.17
C PRO A 184 -19.86 -10.11 1.23
N SER A 185 -21.13 -9.99 1.60
CA SER A 185 -22.11 -9.20 0.87
C SER A 185 -21.90 -7.71 1.12
N ARG A 186 -22.40 -6.88 0.19
CA ARG A 186 -22.33 -5.43 0.34
C ARG A 186 -23.04 -4.97 1.62
N ASP A 187 -22.38 -4.12 2.38
CA ASP A 187 -22.96 -3.36 3.48
C ASP A 187 -23.51 -2.03 2.94
N SER A 188 -24.78 -1.75 3.20
CA SER A 188 -25.45 -0.50 2.80
C SER A 188 -24.97 0.72 3.60
N SER A 189 -24.50 0.51 4.82
CA SER A 189 -23.96 1.52 5.74
C SER A 189 -22.43 1.68 5.65
N ALA A 190 -21.78 1.02 4.68
CA ALA A 190 -20.32 1.05 4.57
C ALA A 190 -19.75 2.48 4.54
N MET A 191 -20.43 3.41 3.88
CA MET A 191 -20.00 4.82 3.78
C MET A 191 -20.03 5.58 5.12
N ASP A 192 -20.81 5.13 6.10
CA ASP A 192 -20.86 5.75 7.43
C ASP A 192 -19.53 5.57 8.18
N ARG A 193 -18.66 4.68 7.71
CA ARG A 193 -17.29 4.46 8.20
C ARG A 193 -16.25 5.35 7.53
N MET A 194 -16.64 6.24 6.62
CA MET A 194 -15.70 7.17 5.99
C MET A 194 -15.12 8.11 7.05
N PRO A 195 -13.79 8.15 7.24
CA PRO A 195 -13.18 9.07 8.19
C PRO A 195 -13.44 10.52 7.78
N ALA A 196 -13.47 11.43 8.75
CA ALA A 196 -13.51 12.85 8.47
C ALA A 196 -12.17 13.28 7.88
N VAL A 197 -12.18 13.76 6.63
CA VAL A 197 -10.96 14.19 5.93
C VAL A 197 -10.95 15.71 5.79
N ARG A 198 -9.88 16.34 6.26
CA ARG A 198 -9.55 17.74 5.96
C ARG A 198 -8.36 17.78 5.01
N CYS A 199 -8.39 18.70 4.05
CA CYS A 199 -7.38 18.78 2.99
C CYS A 199 -7.13 20.22 2.55
N TYR A 200 -5.86 20.55 2.32
CA TYR A 200 -5.41 21.78 1.65
C TYR A 200 -4.43 21.47 0.53
N LYS A 201 -4.40 22.33 -0.49
CA LYS A 201 -3.39 22.32 -1.55
C LYS A 201 -2.15 23.06 -1.08
N ILE A 202 -1.04 22.34 -0.94
CA ILE A 202 0.28 22.93 -0.68
C ILE A 202 0.76 23.63 -1.96
N ASP A 203 0.61 22.96 -3.11
CA ASP A 203 0.79 23.50 -4.45
C ASP A 203 -0.17 22.76 -5.42
N ASP A 204 0.07 22.86 -6.73
CA ASP A 204 -0.77 22.23 -7.75
C ASP A 204 -0.86 20.69 -7.57
N GLU A 205 0.21 20.06 -7.08
CA GLU A 205 0.34 18.60 -6.99
C GLU A 205 0.21 18.10 -5.55
N ASN A 206 0.83 18.76 -4.57
CA ASN A 206 0.95 18.32 -3.19
C ASN A 206 -0.27 18.64 -2.33
N ARG A 207 -0.61 17.74 -1.42
CA ARG A 207 -1.76 17.88 -0.50
C ARG A 207 -1.31 17.76 0.95
N LEU A 208 -1.86 18.63 1.80
CA LEU A 208 -1.79 18.51 3.25
C LEU A 208 -3.10 17.88 3.75
N LEU A 209 -3.01 16.82 4.54
CA LEU A 209 -4.15 15.98 4.93
C LEU A 209 -4.24 15.82 6.44
N SER A 210 -5.47 15.68 6.95
CA SER A 210 -5.75 15.30 8.34
C SER A 210 -6.98 14.41 8.32
N PHE A 211 -6.87 13.23 8.94
CA PHE A 211 -7.96 12.26 9.11
C PHE A 211 -8.43 12.29 10.56
N ASP A 212 -9.73 12.34 10.82
CA ASP A 212 -10.32 12.27 12.17
C ASP A 212 -9.61 13.17 13.19
N GLU A 213 -9.35 14.42 12.78
CA GLU A 213 -8.68 15.45 13.58
C GLU A 213 -7.23 15.12 14.01
N GLN A 214 -6.64 14.06 13.46
CA GLN A 214 -5.23 13.74 13.64
C GLN A 214 -4.33 14.86 13.12
N PRO A 215 -3.07 14.93 13.59
CA PRO A 215 -2.10 15.90 13.11
C PRO A 215 -2.03 15.94 11.58
N TRP A 216 -1.81 17.15 11.06
CA TRP A 216 -1.63 17.35 9.63
C TRP A 216 -0.39 16.64 9.12
N ASP A 217 -0.56 15.89 8.03
CA ASP A 217 0.53 15.19 7.36
C ASP A 217 0.61 15.60 5.89
N ASN A 218 1.83 15.56 5.34
CA ASN A 218 2.06 15.80 3.94
C ASN A 218 1.74 14.53 3.14
N GLY A 219 0.57 14.54 2.49
CA GLY A 219 0.11 13.44 1.64
C GLY A 219 0.87 13.31 0.31
N GLY A 220 1.80 14.23 0.03
CA GLY A 220 2.53 14.28 -1.22
C GLY A 220 1.62 14.58 -2.41
N TRP A 221 2.03 14.15 -3.60
CA TRP A 221 1.27 14.34 -4.84
C TRP A 221 -0.14 13.75 -4.74
N GLN A 222 -1.13 14.41 -5.34
CA GLN A 222 -2.55 14.03 -5.22
C GLN A 222 -2.81 12.55 -5.56
N TYR A 223 -2.21 12.01 -6.62
CA TYR A 223 -2.42 10.60 -6.96
C TYR A 223 -1.80 9.67 -5.90
N SER A 224 -0.68 10.07 -5.28
CA SER A 224 -0.01 9.31 -4.22
C SER A 224 -0.89 9.28 -2.97
N ALA A 225 -1.45 10.44 -2.59
CA ALA A 225 -2.40 10.55 -1.49
C ALA A 225 -3.64 9.65 -1.68
N ILE A 226 -4.18 9.57 -2.91
CA ILE A 226 -5.29 8.66 -3.21
C ILE A 226 -4.81 7.20 -3.17
N GLY A 227 -3.61 6.92 -3.68
CA GLY A 227 -3.00 5.60 -3.62
C GLY A 227 -2.85 5.07 -2.20
N SER A 228 -2.34 5.88 -1.28
CA SER A 228 -2.26 5.55 0.15
C SER A 228 -3.64 5.40 0.79
N PHE A 229 -4.60 6.28 0.47
CA PHE A 229 -5.97 6.12 0.96
C PHE A 229 -6.59 4.77 0.54
N ILE A 230 -6.33 4.32 -0.69
CA ILE A 230 -6.80 3.02 -1.18
C ILE A 230 -6.25 1.88 -0.32
N THR A 231 -4.94 1.88 -0.04
CA THR A 231 -4.30 0.77 0.67
C THR A 231 -4.50 0.82 2.18
N ASP A 232 -4.46 2.01 2.77
CA ASP A 232 -4.29 2.17 4.22
C ASP A 232 -5.63 2.45 4.92
N VAL A 233 -6.62 2.96 4.18
CA VAL A 233 -7.95 3.29 4.71
C VAL A 233 -9.04 2.45 4.04
N ALA A 234 -9.09 2.45 2.70
CA ALA A 234 -10.18 1.79 1.99
C ALA A 234 -10.13 0.27 2.07
N TYR A 235 -8.95 -0.34 2.03
CA TYR A 235 -8.83 -1.80 2.15
C TYR A 235 -9.28 -2.32 3.51
N PRO A 236 -8.77 -1.84 4.67
CA PRO A 236 -9.22 -2.34 5.98
C PRO A 236 -10.74 -2.18 6.17
N ILE A 237 -11.29 -1.03 5.82
CA ILE A 237 -12.73 -0.77 5.94
C ILE A 237 -13.54 -1.65 4.97
N GLU A 238 -13.06 -1.88 3.74
CA GLU A 238 -13.74 -2.78 2.79
C GLU A 238 -13.83 -4.22 3.31
N MET A 239 -12.81 -4.70 4.04
CA MET A 239 -12.83 -6.04 4.63
C MET A 239 -13.87 -6.17 5.75
N GLU A 240 -14.17 -5.09 6.46
CA GLU A 240 -15.18 -5.06 7.52
C GLU A 240 -16.59 -4.69 7.02
N ALA A 241 -16.67 -3.80 6.03
CA ALA A 241 -17.90 -3.26 5.47
C ALA A 241 -17.82 -3.24 3.93
N PRO A 242 -18.06 -4.39 3.27
CA PRO A 242 -17.86 -4.53 1.83
C PRO A 242 -18.70 -3.53 1.03
N GLY A 243 -18.10 -2.85 0.07
CA GLY A 243 -18.76 -1.83 -0.76
C GLY A 243 -18.36 -0.39 -0.41
N PHE A 244 -17.59 -0.19 0.66
CA PHE A 244 -16.99 1.08 1.01
C PHE A 244 -16.19 1.70 -0.14
N ALA A 245 -15.24 0.94 -0.70
CA ALA A 245 -14.28 1.45 -1.68
C ALA A 245 -14.94 2.07 -2.92
N LYS A 246 -16.09 1.52 -3.34
CA LYS A 246 -16.84 2.00 -4.51
C LYS A 246 -17.34 3.44 -4.35
N GLY A 247 -17.72 3.85 -3.13
CA GLY A 247 -18.17 5.21 -2.84
C GLY A 247 -17.05 6.11 -2.31
N ALA A 248 -16.19 5.56 -1.45
CA ALA A 248 -15.18 6.31 -0.73
C ALA A 248 -14.05 6.84 -1.62
N ILE A 249 -13.51 6.02 -2.53
CA ILE A 249 -12.39 6.42 -3.40
C ILE A 249 -12.78 7.63 -4.29
N PRO A 250 -13.93 7.63 -5.01
CA PRO A 250 -14.38 8.82 -5.74
C PRO A 250 -14.60 10.05 -4.87
N ALA A 251 -15.22 9.88 -3.69
CA ALA A 251 -15.50 10.98 -2.78
C ALA A 251 -14.20 11.63 -2.28
N TYR A 252 -13.23 10.82 -1.87
CA TYR A 252 -11.90 11.26 -1.46
C TYR A 252 -11.16 11.99 -2.60
N ARG A 253 -11.16 11.42 -3.81
CA ARG A 253 -10.58 12.07 -5.00
C ARG A 253 -11.19 13.45 -5.28
N GLN A 254 -12.51 13.58 -5.13
CA GLN A 254 -13.21 14.84 -5.32
C GLN A 254 -12.86 15.85 -4.23
N LEU A 255 -12.76 15.42 -2.97
CA LEU A 255 -12.33 16.24 -1.84
C LEU A 255 -10.94 16.83 -2.08
N LEU A 256 -9.98 16.01 -2.50
CA LEU A 256 -8.61 16.45 -2.80
C LEU A 256 -8.53 17.41 -4.00
N THR A 257 -9.35 17.17 -5.02
CA THR A 257 -9.44 18.05 -6.19
C THR A 257 -9.99 19.42 -5.83
N ASN A 258 -11.00 19.46 -4.96
CA ASN A 258 -11.72 20.68 -4.58
C ASN A 258 -11.12 21.41 -3.38
N ALA A 259 -10.04 20.89 -2.78
CA ALA A 259 -9.38 21.52 -1.65
C ALA A 259 -8.92 22.95 -1.97
N GLY A 260 -9.08 23.85 -1.00
CA GLY A 260 -8.58 25.21 -1.08
C GLY A 260 -7.05 25.30 -0.93
N PRO A 261 -6.44 26.44 -1.30
CA PRO A 261 -5.01 26.66 -1.07
C PRO A 261 -4.71 26.67 0.43
N LEU A 262 -3.51 26.19 0.80
CA LEU A 262 -3.03 26.25 2.17
C LEU A 262 -2.92 27.72 2.63
N PRO A 263 -3.50 28.10 3.78
CA PRO A 263 -3.41 29.47 4.28
C PRO A 263 -1.97 29.91 4.48
N GLY A 264 -1.64 31.13 4.07
CA GLY A 264 -0.28 31.68 4.21
C GLY A 264 0.15 31.81 5.67
N GLU A 265 -0.79 31.92 6.59
CA GLU A 265 -0.58 32.03 8.03
C GLU A 265 -0.29 30.68 8.71
N THR A 266 -0.36 29.56 7.97
CA THR A 266 -0.02 28.23 8.49
C THR A 266 1.41 28.24 9.01
N VAL A 267 1.60 27.87 10.28
CA VAL A 267 2.92 27.79 10.91
C VAL A 267 3.48 26.40 10.67
N ILE A 268 4.72 26.35 10.19
CA ILE A 268 5.45 25.13 9.88
C ILE A 268 6.64 25.06 10.82
N ASN A 269 6.66 24.07 11.70
CA ASN A 269 7.81 23.82 12.58
C ASN A 269 8.60 22.65 12.03
N VAL A 270 9.90 22.87 11.83
CA VAL A 270 10.83 21.88 11.30
C VAL A 270 11.84 21.52 12.37
N THR A 271 12.05 20.22 12.56
CA THR A 271 13.14 19.63 13.34
C THR A 271 14.15 19.02 12.39
N ARG A 272 15.37 19.54 12.42
CA ARG A 272 16.50 19.01 11.66
C ARG A 272 16.91 17.67 12.25
N GLN A 273 17.13 16.66 11.41
CA GLN A 273 17.62 15.36 11.88
C GLN A 273 19.07 15.47 12.39
N PRO A 274 19.47 14.69 13.41
CA PRO A 274 20.86 14.60 13.86
C PRO A 274 21.78 14.08 12.76
N GLU A 275 23.05 14.48 12.83
CA GLU A 275 24.09 14.02 11.90
C GLU A 275 24.31 12.50 12.02
N GLY A 276 24.47 11.81 10.88
CA GLY A 276 24.73 10.36 10.85
C GLY A 276 23.51 9.46 11.04
N VAL A 277 22.30 10.01 11.25
CA VAL A 277 21.05 9.22 11.28
C VAL A 277 20.51 9.03 9.86
N GLU A 278 20.19 10.13 9.18
CA GLU A 278 19.74 10.13 7.78
C GLU A 278 20.21 11.41 7.08
N ASP A 279 21.39 11.39 6.48
CA ASP A 279 22.04 12.57 5.89
C ASP A 279 21.18 13.27 4.84
N TYR A 280 20.34 12.52 4.11
CA TYR A 280 19.38 13.09 3.17
C TYR A 280 18.37 14.01 3.87
N CYS A 281 17.79 13.57 4.99
CA CYS A 281 16.77 14.31 5.72
C CYS A 281 17.33 15.57 6.38
N ALA A 282 18.56 15.50 6.90
CA ALA A 282 19.30 16.66 7.40
C ALA A 282 19.55 17.68 6.28
N ARG A 283 20.05 17.22 5.13
CA ARG A 283 20.34 18.08 3.97
C ARG A 283 19.09 18.78 3.41
N VAL A 284 17.94 18.09 3.37
CA VAL A 284 16.67 18.72 2.93
C VAL A 284 16.27 19.87 3.86
N ALA A 285 16.43 19.71 5.17
CA ALA A 285 16.17 20.77 6.14
C ALA A 285 17.16 21.93 6.02
N ASP A 286 18.45 21.64 5.81
CA ASP A 286 19.51 22.64 5.59
C ASP A 286 19.23 23.50 4.34
N GLU A 287 18.92 22.85 3.21
CA GLU A 287 18.59 23.54 1.96
C GLU A 287 17.33 24.40 2.10
N LEU A 288 16.30 23.92 2.79
CA LEU A 288 15.09 24.70 3.08
C LEU A 288 15.40 25.92 3.96
N ALA A 289 16.18 25.74 5.03
CA ALA A 289 16.58 26.84 5.90
C ALA A 289 17.43 27.88 5.14
N GLY A 290 18.27 27.44 4.20
CA GLY A 290 19.01 28.32 3.31
C GLY A 290 18.09 29.22 2.47
N TYR A 291 17.06 28.64 1.84
CA TYR A 291 16.07 29.43 1.09
C TYR A 291 15.28 30.41 1.96
N LEU A 292 15.07 30.09 3.23
CA LEU A 292 14.37 30.94 4.19
C LEU A 292 15.29 31.96 4.90
N GLY A 293 16.59 31.99 4.58
CA GLY A 293 17.57 32.83 5.26
C GLY A 293 17.74 32.50 6.75
N ARG A 294 17.52 31.24 7.12
CA ARG A 294 17.62 30.71 8.50
C ARG A 294 18.87 29.88 8.76
N ALA A 295 19.58 29.49 7.70
CA ALA A 295 20.82 28.74 7.83
C ALA A 295 21.95 29.60 8.43
N ASP A 296 22.89 28.94 9.10
CA ASP A 296 24.10 29.58 9.62
C ASP A 296 25.14 29.88 8.51
N GLY A 297 26.32 30.38 8.90
CA GLY A 297 27.39 30.72 7.97
C GLY A 297 28.00 29.52 7.22
N GLU A 298 27.74 28.29 7.66
CA GLU A 298 28.14 27.05 7.01
C GLU A 298 27.00 26.43 6.19
N GLY A 299 25.84 27.08 6.15
CA GLY A 299 24.65 26.60 5.43
C GLY A 299 23.83 25.56 6.19
N ARG A 300 24.04 25.40 7.50
CA ARG A 300 23.30 24.45 8.34
C ARG A 300 22.05 25.08 8.94
N ALA A 301 20.94 24.36 8.93
CA ALA A 301 19.73 24.76 9.62
C ALA A 301 19.94 24.70 11.15
N PRO A 302 19.26 25.56 11.92
CA PRO A 302 19.09 25.35 13.36
C PRO A 302 18.46 23.99 13.63
N GLU A 303 18.71 23.43 14.82
CA GLU A 303 18.10 22.15 15.23
C GLU A 303 16.57 22.18 15.10
N ARG A 304 15.97 23.33 15.46
CA ARG A 304 14.55 23.61 15.27
C ARG A 304 14.36 25.00 14.70
N PHE A 305 13.50 25.14 13.71
CA PHE A 305 13.11 26.44 13.19
C PHE A 305 11.64 26.45 12.78
N SER A 306 11.05 27.64 12.73
CA SER A 306 9.64 27.85 12.42
C SER A 306 9.49 29.01 11.44
N PHE A 307 8.51 28.90 10.55
CA PHE A 307 8.18 29.92 9.56
C PHE A 307 6.70 29.79 9.16
N ARG A 308 6.13 30.84 8.59
CA ARG A 308 4.78 30.78 8.01
C ARG A 308 4.86 30.28 6.58
N PHE A 309 3.84 29.59 6.10
CA PHE A 309 3.78 29.13 4.71
C PHE A 309 3.91 30.29 3.71
N GLY A 310 3.36 31.46 4.04
CA GLY A 310 3.50 32.69 3.25
C GLY A 310 4.93 33.24 3.18
N ASP A 311 5.82 32.83 4.09
CA ASP A 311 7.23 33.24 4.11
C ASP A 311 8.08 32.45 3.10
N VAL A 312 7.54 31.38 2.50
CA VAL A 312 8.26 30.63 1.46
C VAL A 312 8.53 31.56 0.27
N PRO A 313 9.80 31.75 -0.13
CA PRO A 313 10.17 32.78 -1.10
C PRO A 313 9.47 32.57 -2.45
N ALA A 314 9.16 33.68 -3.13
CA ALA A 314 8.62 33.66 -4.48
C ALA A 314 9.66 33.17 -5.50
N GLU A 315 10.94 33.45 -5.27
CA GLU A 315 12.04 32.96 -6.11
C GLU A 315 13.22 32.52 -5.23
N PRO A 316 13.69 31.27 -5.32
CA PRO A 316 13.16 30.16 -6.15
C PRO A 316 12.04 29.37 -5.43
N ARG A 317 10.76 29.72 -5.66
CA ARG A 317 9.63 29.02 -5.01
C ARG A 317 9.61 27.53 -5.26
N GLY A 318 9.82 27.10 -6.50
CA GLY A 318 9.78 25.67 -6.86
C GLY A 318 10.78 24.83 -6.07
N SER A 319 12.02 25.31 -5.91
CA SER A 319 13.04 24.60 -5.14
C SER A 319 12.73 24.58 -3.65
N ALA A 320 12.30 25.71 -3.07
CA ALA A 320 11.93 25.77 -1.65
C ALA A 320 10.73 24.86 -1.34
N MET A 321 9.69 24.89 -2.19
CA MET A 321 8.53 24.02 -2.10
C MET A 321 8.91 22.54 -2.23
N TYR A 322 9.79 22.21 -3.17
CA TYR A 322 10.29 20.85 -3.30
C TYR A 322 10.96 20.36 -2.01
N LYS A 323 11.78 21.19 -1.34
CA LYS A 323 12.39 20.79 -0.06
C LYS A 323 11.36 20.64 1.05
N LEU A 324 10.44 21.59 1.18
CA LEU A 324 9.34 21.51 2.14
C LEU A 324 8.52 20.22 1.97
N CYS A 325 8.15 19.87 0.74
CA CYS A 325 7.35 18.69 0.44
C CYS A 325 8.13 17.36 0.56
N ASN A 326 9.47 17.40 0.71
CA ASN A 326 10.31 16.21 0.93
C ASN A 326 10.73 16.02 2.39
N LEU A 327 10.32 16.90 3.31
CA LEU A 327 10.49 16.67 4.74
C LEU A 327 9.62 15.47 5.16
N ARG A 328 10.19 14.60 6.01
CA ARG A 328 9.43 13.49 6.62
C ARG A 328 8.43 14.01 7.64
N SER A 329 7.34 13.27 7.86
CA SER A 329 6.32 13.61 8.87
C SER A 329 6.90 13.79 10.28
N GLN A 330 7.98 13.08 10.61
CA GLN A 330 8.69 13.21 11.89
C GLN A 330 9.50 14.52 12.00
N GLN A 331 9.85 15.14 10.86
CA GLN A 331 10.62 16.38 10.81
C GLN A 331 9.74 17.62 10.78
N VAL A 332 8.46 17.50 10.42
CA VAL A 332 7.61 18.67 10.16
C VAL A 332 6.28 18.55 10.88
N THR A 333 5.86 19.64 11.52
CA THR A 333 4.51 19.79 12.05
C THR A 333 3.87 21.03 11.45
N TRP A 334 2.59 20.95 11.16
CA TRP A 334 1.81 22.01 10.55
C TRP A 334 0.72 22.46 11.51
N THR A 335 0.63 23.77 11.74
CA THR A 335 -0.37 24.36 12.63
C THR A 335 -1.15 25.39 11.84
N LEU A 336 -2.43 25.09 11.55
CA LEU A 336 -3.28 26.01 10.80
C LEU A 336 -3.90 27.07 11.74
N PRO A 337 -4.26 28.25 11.20
CA PRO A 337 -4.84 29.33 11.99
C PRO A 337 -6.11 28.93 12.76
N GLN A 338 -6.93 28.07 12.15
CA GLN A 338 -8.18 27.58 12.75
C GLN A 338 -7.94 26.60 13.91
N ASP A 339 -6.84 25.84 13.88
CA ASP A 339 -6.47 24.94 14.99
C ASP A 339 -5.87 25.74 16.16
N ALA A 340 -5.28 26.92 15.89
CA ALA A 340 -4.82 27.82 16.94
C ALA A 340 -5.99 28.52 17.66
N ALA A 341 -7.10 28.77 16.96
CA ALA A 341 -8.30 29.41 17.53
C ALA A 341 -9.15 28.48 18.41
N SER A 342 -8.98 27.16 18.32
CA SER A 342 -9.68 26.17 19.14
C SER A 342 -9.00 25.88 20.48
N THR A 343 -7.92 26.59 20.82
CA THR A 343 -7.23 26.46 22.10
C THR A 343 -8.03 27.07 23.28
N GLN A 344 -9.17 26.46 23.61
CA GLN A 344 -9.42 26.21 25.04
C GLN A 344 -8.40 25.15 25.48
N PRO A 345 -7.84 25.25 26.69
CA PRO A 345 -6.75 24.38 27.12
C PRO A 345 -7.22 22.93 27.07
N VAL A 346 -6.57 22.15 26.21
CA VAL A 346 -6.62 20.70 26.26
C VAL A 346 -6.13 20.32 27.66
N GLN A 347 -7.02 19.75 28.46
CA GLN A 347 -6.63 19.12 29.72
C GLN A 347 -5.49 18.14 29.41
N GLU A 348 -4.31 18.40 29.98
CA GLU A 348 -3.22 17.43 30.00
C GLU A 348 -3.77 16.14 30.59
N VAL A 349 -4.03 15.15 29.73
CA VAL A 349 -4.18 13.77 30.16
C VAL A 349 -2.77 13.34 30.56
N PRO A 350 -2.53 12.96 31.83
CA PRO A 350 -1.20 12.56 32.24
C PRO A 350 -0.79 11.35 31.41
N TYR A 351 0.34 11.49 30.75
CA TYR A 351 1.03 10.43 30.02
C TYR A 351 1.36 9.34 31.04
N THR A 352 0.58 8.26 31.08
CA THR A 352 0.96 7.07 31.82
C THR A 352 2.17 6.49 31.11
N ASP A 353 3.32 6.59 31.76
CA ASP A 353 4.58 6.04 31.31
C ASP A 353 4.44 4.51 31.17
N LEU A 354 4.36 4.03 29.92
CA LEU A 354 4.31 2.61 29.57
C LEU A 354 5.55 1.84 30.08
N ALA A 355 6.65 2.53 30.40
CA ALA A 355 7.80 1.90 31.06
C ALA A 355 7.54 1.57 32.53
N GLN A 356 6.60 2.26 33.19
CA GLN A 356 6.27 2.03 34.59
C GLN A 356 5.30 0.85 34.79
N MET A 357 4.45 0.54 33.80
CA MET A 357 3.56 -0.64 33.83
C MET A 357 4.27 -1.98 33.63
N ILE A 358 5.49 -2.00 33.06
CA ILE A 358 6.24 -3.25 32.82
C ILE A 358 7.05 -3.67 34.07
N LEU A 359 7.27 -2.74 35.02
CA LEU A 359 8.04 -3.01 36.24
C LEU A 359 7.18 -3.42 37.46
N GLU A 360 5.84 -3.35 37.36
CA GLU A 360 4.93 -3.71 38.47
C GLU A 360 4.19 -5.05 38.28
N LEU A 361 4.58 -5.86 37.28
CA LEU A 361 4.10 -7.24 37.09
C LEU A 361 5.23 -8.29 37.20
N GLY A 362 6.27 -7.99 37.98
CA GLY A 362 7.27 -8.95 38.44
C GLY A 362 7.01 -9.41 39.86
#